data_AF-A0A4V2SKE8-F1
#
_entry.id   AF-A0A4V2SKE8-F1
#
_cell.length_a   1.000
_cell.length_b   1.000
_cell.length_c   1.000
_cell.angle_alpha   90.00
_cell.angle_beta   90.00
_cell.angle_gamma   90.00
#
_symmetry.space_group_name_H-M   'P 1'
#
loop_
_entity.id
_entity.type
_entity.pdbx_description
1 polymer ?
#
loop_
_entity_poly.entity_id
_entity_poly.type
_entity_poly.pdbx_seq_one_letter_code
_entity_poly.pdbx_strand_id
1 'polypeptide(L)'
;MLFFGGIFGVTLLTLSFINFVAEEGHHAIMVQSNSQNPIVQMNDLADRKDVKEYRSSVSKSIDEITSSLANIGDYSRQASNNPKLTHDEEWKKNVTEEWQDAESQARKLKKFDAPKELKSVQKVYNQVGDEVILAKKTYLDGLNQRNMDLITESGQHIQTVFDLLDQAKKWMPVLLGNGHYV
;
A
#
# COMPACT_ATOMS: atom_id res chain seq x y z
N MET A 1 26.92 0.03 20.87
CA MET A 1 25.57 -0.45 21.23
C MET A 1 24.94 -1.03 19.97
N LEU A 2 24.60 -2.32 20.00
CA LEU A 2 24.01 -3.05 18.87
C LEU A 2 22.53 -2.67 18.75
N PHE A 3 22.12 -2.05 17.64
CA PHE A 3 20.72 -1.73 17.35
C PHE A 3 20.05 -2.90 16.63
N PHE A 4 19.41 -3.80 17.38
CA PHE A 4 18.51 -4.85 16.88
C PHE A 4 17.03 -4.39 16.93
N GLY A 5 16.71 -3.20 16.40
CA GLY A 5 15.36 -2.63 16.44
C GLY A 5 14.53 -2.77 15.16
N GLY A 6 15.16 -2.91 13.99
CA GLY A 6 14.49 -2.75 12.69
C GLY A 6 13.93 -4.02 12.04
N ILE A 7 14.23 -5.21 12.57
CA ILE A 7 13.87 -6.49 11.92
C ILE A 7 12.58 -7.07 12.49
N PHE A 8 12.23 -6.76 13.74
CA PHE A 8 11.11 -7.42 14.43
C PHE A 8 9.71 -7.05 13.90
N GLY A 9 9.53 -5.83 13.37
CA GLY A 9 8.25 -5.39 12.79
C GLY A 9 7.90 -6.08 11.46
N VAL A 10 8.89 -6.27 10.59
CA VAL A 10 8.72 -6.89 9.27
C VAL A 10 8.45 -8.40 9.39
N THR A 11 9.03 -9.07 10.39
CA THR A 11 8.78 -10.50 10.66
C THR A 11 7.38 -10.79 11.21
N LEU A 12 6.81 -9.90 12.03
CA LEU A 12 5.47 -10.15 12.61
C LEU A 12 4.33 -9.93 11.59
N LEU A 13 4.50 -8.99 10.65
CA LEU A 13 3.55 -8.77 9.55
C LEU A 13 3.59 -9.90 8.51
N THR A 14 4.78 -10.42 8.19
CA THR A 14 4.92 -11.58 7.29
C THR A 14 4.37 -12.86 7.91
N LEU A 15 4.57 -13.12 9.21
CA LEU A 15 3.97 -14.28 9.90
C LEU A 15 2.44 -14.18 10.05
N SER A 16 1.92 -12.99 10.37
CA SER A 16 0.46 -12.76 10.44
C SER A 16 -0.20 -12.92 9.07
N PHE A 17 0.51 -12.59 7.99
CA PHE A 17 0.05 -12.74 6.62
C PHE A 17 0.22 -14.17 6.07
N ILE A 18 1.27 -14.92 6.45
CA ILE A 18 1.36 -16.37 6.14
C ILE A 18 0.16 -17.10 6.74
N ASN A 19 -0.26 -16.74 7.97
CA ASN A 19 -1.49 -17.27 8.57
C ASN A 19 -2.74 -16.78 7.82
N PHE A 20 -2.80 -15.52 7.36
CA PHE A 20 -3.90 -15.01 6.51
C PHE A 20 -4.00 -15.73 5.15
N VAL A 21 -2.87 -16.02 4.50
CA VAL A 21 -2.79 -16.73 3.22
C VAL A 21 -3.11 -18.22 3.39
N ALA A 22 -2.69 -18.84 4.49
CA ALA A 22 -3.10 -20.20 4.82
C ALA A 22 -4.61 -20.25 5.08
N GLU A 23 -5.15 -19.36 5.90
CA GLU A 23 -6.56 -19.37 6.29
C GLU A 23 -7.50 -18.99 5.11
N GLU A 24 -7.22 -17.91 4.38
CA GLU A 24 -8.06 -17.50 3.24
C GLU A 24 -7.76 -18.28 1.95
N GLY A 25 -6.54 -18.77 1.75
CA GLY A 25 -6.22 -19.74 0.68
C GLY A 25 -6.96 -21.07 0.89
N HIS A 26 -7.03 -21.57 2.13
CA HIS A 26 -7.85 -22.73 2.46
C HIS A 26 -9.36 -22.46 2.29
N HIS A 27 -9.86 -21.26 2.58
CA HIS A 27 -11.26 -20.90 2.33
C HIS A 27 -11.59 -20.77 0.82
N ALA A 28 -10.69 -20.19 0.01
CA ALA A 28 -10.85 -20.15 -1.45
C ALA A 28 -10.84 -21.56 -2.08
N ILE A 29 -10.02 -22.46 -1.54
CA ILE A 29 -9.97 -23.88 -1.97
C ILE A 29 -11.16 -24.69 -1.41
N MET A 30 -11.66 -24.40 -0.20
CA MET A 30 -12.80 -25.14 0.38
C MET A 30 -14.15 -24.78 -0.25
N VAL A 31 -14.31 -23.57 -0.79
CA VAL A 31 -15.48 -23.21 -1.63
C VAL A 31 -15.50 -24.01 -2.94
N GLN A 32 -14.37 -24.61 -3.35
CA GLN A 32 -14.24 -25.40 -4.59
C GLN A 32 -14.51 -26.91 -4.43
N SER A 33 -14.70 -27.46 -3.23
CA SER A 33 -14.80 -28.92 -3.08
C SER A 33 -16.17 -29.55 -3.37
N ASN A 34 -17.22 -28.74 -3.63
CA ASN A 34 -18.60 -29.23 -3.80
C ASN A 34 -19.26 -28.94 -5.16
N SER A 35 -18.52 -28.49 -6.18
CA SER A 35 -19.07 -28.42 -7.54
C SER A 35 -18.03 -28.80 -8.58
N GLN A 36 -18.48 -29.57 -9.56
CA GLN A 36 -17.67 -30.08 -10.66
C GLN A 36 -16.96 -28.93 -11.41
N ASN A 37 -15.64 -29.07 -11.59
CA ASN A 37 -14.72 -28.24 -12.40
C ASN A 37 -14.37 -26.82 -11.91
N PRO A 38 -13.35 -26.67 -11.03
CA PRO A 38 -12.87 -25.36 -10.54
C PRO A 38 -12.13 -24.50 -11.59
N ILE A 39 -11.69 -25.07 -12.71
CA ILE A 39 -10.93 -24.35 -13.76
C ILE A 39 -11.87 -23.50 -14.64
N VAL A 40 -13.15 -23.85 -14.76
CA VAL A 40 -14.12 -23.16 -15.64
C VAL A 40 -14.67 -21.88 -14.99
N GLN A 41 -14.56 -21.71 -13.67
CA GLN A 41 -15.10 -20.53 -12.95
C GLN A 41 -14.12 -19.34 -12.85
N MET A 42 -12.81 -19.56 -13.01
CA MET A 42 -11.80 -18.51 -12.86
C MET A 42 -11.64 -17.60 -14.09
N ASN A 43 -11.93 -18.10 -15.29
CA ASN A 43 -11.84 -17.31 -16.53
C ASN A 43 -12.93 -16.23 -16.66
N ASP A 44 -13.98 -16.26 -15.83
CA ASP A 44 -15.13 -15.36 -15.94
C ASP A 44 -15.05 -14.15 -14.98
N LEU A 45 -14.21 -14.21 -13.95
CA LEU A 45 -14.15 -13.16 -12.91
C LEU A 45 -13.48 -11.88 -13.42
N ALA A 46 -12.38 -12.00 -14.17
CA ALA A 46 -11.68 -10.86 -14.76
C ALA A 46 -12.53 -10.09 -15.77
N ASP A 47 -13.49 -10.76 -16.40
CA ASP A 47 -14.32 -10.19 -17.45
C ASP A 47 -15.56 -9.47 -16.95
N ARG A 48 -15.95 -9.71 -15.70
CA ARG A 48 -17.05 -9.02 -15.04
C ARG A 48 -16.84 -7.51 -14.99
N LYS A 49 -17.91 -6.78 -15.30
CA LYS A 49 -17.92 -5.32 -15.38
C LYS A 49 -17.52 -4.65 -14.05
N ASP A 50 -18.06 -5.12 -12.93
CA ASP A 50 -17.77 -4.58 -11.59
C ASP A 50 -16.30 -4.78 -11.19
N VAL A 51 -15.70 -5.90 -11.57
CA VAL A 51 -14.27 -6.18 -11.36
C VAL A 51 -13.39 -5.27 -12.21
N LYS A 52 -13.71 -5.06 -13.49
CA LYS A 52 -13.00 -4.14 -14.38
C LYS A 52 -13.06 -2.70 -13.87
N GLU A 53 -14.24 -2.25 -13.44
CA GLU A 53 -14.46 -0.92 -12.87
C GLU A 53 -13.69 -0.72 -11.56
N TYR A 54 -13.72 -1.72 -10.66
CA TYR A 54 -12.92 -1.71 -9.44
C TYR A 54 -11.42 -1.59 -9.75
N ARG A 55 -10.89 -2.46 -10.62
CA ARG A 55 -9.47 -2.45 -11.01
C ARG A 55 -9.04 -1.11 -11.59
N SER A 56 -9.84 -0.55 -12.51
CA SER A 56 -9.56 0.74 -13.14
C SER A 56 -9.51 1.86 -12.09
N SER A 57 -10.49 1.88 -11.18
CA SER A 57 -10.61 2.89 -10.13
C SER A 57 -9.44 2.84 -9.15
N VAL A 58 -9.04 1.65 -8.72
CA VAL A 58 -7.93 1.44 -7.79
C VAL A 58 -6.58 1.72 -8.45
N SER A 59 -6.36 1.28 -9.70
CA SER A 59 -5.08 1.47 -10.39
C SER A 59 -4.66 2.94 -10.43
N LYS A 60 -5.61 3.84 -10.74
CA LYS A 60 -5.34 5.27 -10.76
C LYS A 60 -4.88 5.80 -9.40
N SER A 61 -5.58 5.44 -8.32
CA SER A 61 -5.18 5.87 -6.97
C SER A 61 -3.83 5.29 -6.55
N ILE A 62 -3.50 4.07 -6.96
CA ILE A 62 -2.17 3.47 -6.69
C ILE A 62 -1.06 4.25 -7.39
N ASP A 63 -1.25 4.58 -8.66
CA ASP A 63 -0.24 5.30 -9.44
C ASP A 63 -0.03 6.73 -8.92
N GLU A 64 -1.11 7.40 -8.52
CA GLU A 64 -1.05 8.72 -7.88
C GLU A 64 -0.34 8.67 -6.51
N ILE A 65 -0.68 7.71 -5.64
CA ILE A 65 0.06 7.50 -4.37
C ILE A 65 1.54 7.24 -4.63
N THR A 66 1.86 6.37 -5.58
CA THR A 66 3.25 6.02 -5.90
C THR A 66 4.04 7.25 -6.33
N SER A 67 3.42 8.10 -7.15
CA SER A 67 4.05 9.33 -7.66
C SER A 67 4.28 10.35 -6.54
N SER A 68 3.28 10.62 -5.70
CA SER A 68 3.42 11.56 -4.58
C SER A 68 4.47 11.10 -3.56
N LEU A 69 4.50 9.81 -3.23
CA LEU A 69 5.49 9.27 -2.30
C LEU A 69 6.91 9.31 -2.87
N ALA A 70 7.09 9.15 -4.18
CA ALA A 70 8.38 9.34 -4.83
C ALA A 70 8.85 10.82 -4.72
N ASN A 71 7.95 11.78 -4.98
CA ASN A 71 8.24 13.21 -4.83
C ASN A 71 8.63 13.56 -3.38
N ILE A 72 7.92 13.01 -2.39
CA ILE A 72 8.25 13.17 -0.96
C ILE A 72 9.64 12.61 -0.63
N GLY A 73 10.01 11.46 -1.21
CA GLY A 73 11.35 10.90 -1.07
C GLY A 73 12.44 11.84 -1.61
N ASP A 74 12.19 12.49 -2.75
CA ASP A 74 13.10 13.47 -3.32
C ASP A 74 13.20 14.74 -2.48
N TYR A 75 12.09 15.26 -1.95
CA TYR A 75 12.10 16.37 -1.01
C TYR A 75 12.91 16.04 0.26
N SER A 76 12.76 14.83 0.80
CA SER A 76 13.52 14.37 1.96
C SER A 76 15.03 14.36 1.68
N ARG A 77 15.43 13.93 0.47
CA ARG A 77 16.83 13.97 0.02
C ARG A 77 17.34 15.40 -0.13
N GLN A 78 16.54 16.31 -0.69
CA GLN A 78 16.88 17.73 -0.80
C GLN A 78 17.10 18.37 0.58
N ALA A 79 16.18 18.13 1.53
CA ALA A 79 16.29 18.62 2.90
C ALA A 79 17.53 18.09 3.62
N SER A 80 17.90 16.83 3.37
CA SER A 80 19.13 16.24 3.94
C SER A 80 20.40 16.91 3.41
N ASN A 81 20.42 17.26 2.12
CA ASN A 81 21.56 17.93 1.49
C ASN A 81 21.63 19.44 1.80
N ASN A 82 20.49 20.07 2.03
CA ASN A 82 20.39 21.49 2.41
C ASN A 82 19.32 21.69 3.49
N PRO A 83 19.67 21.54 4.79
CA PRO A 83 18.73 21.65 5.89
C PRO A 83 18.05 23.02 6.01
N LYS A 84 18.56 24.07 5.34
CA LYS A 84 17.89 25.38 5.32
C LYS A 84 16.58 25.35 4.52
N LEU A 85 16.40 24.41 3.59
CA LEU A 85 15.15 24.24 2.84
C LEU A 85 13.95 23.94 3.73
N THR A 86 14.16 23.31 4.90
CA THR A 86 13.06 23.06 5.85
C THR A 86 12.51 24.35 6.48
N HIS A 87 13.11 25.51 6.19
CA HIS A 87 12.67 26.83 6.62
C HIS A 87 12.03 27.63 5.47
N ASP A 88 12.09 27.12 4.25
CA ASP A 88 11.50 27.75 3.08
C ASP A 88 10.00 27.45 3.02
N GLU A 89 9.18 28.49 2.98
CA GLU A 89 7.73 28.37 3.07
C GLU A 89 7.11 27.78 1.79
N GLU A 90 7.70 28.04 0.63
CA GLU A 90 7.25 27.46 -0.64
C GLU A 90 7.54 25.96 -0.68
N TRP A 91 8.75 25.56 -0.27
CA TRP A 91 9.13 24.15 -0.14
C TRP A 91 8.22 23.40 0.82
N LYS A 92 7.94 23.96 2.02
CA LYS A 92 7.01 23.36 2.99
C LYS A 92 5.61 23.19 2.41
N LYS A 93 5.12 24.20 1.69
CA LYS A 93 3.82 24.16 1.03
C LYS A 93 3.77 23.00 0.03
N ASN A 94 4.76 22.90 -0.87
CA ASN A 94 4.80 21.85 -1.89
C ASN A 94 4.85 20.45 -1.26
N VAL A 95 5.69 20.25 -0.24
CA VAL A 95 5.76 18.97 0.50
C VAL A 95 4.44 18.63 1.17
N THR A 96 3.76 19.62 1.76
CA THR A 96 2.47 19.43 2.42
C THR A 96 1.37 19.07 1.41
N GLU A 97 1.38 19.68 0.22
CA GLU A 97 0.44 19.39 -0.86
C GLU A 97 0.60 17.96 -1.39
N GLU A 98 1.83 17.47 -1.59
CA GLU A 98 2.07 16.07 -1.97
C GLU A 98 1.56 15.08 -0.92
N TRP A 99 1.77 15.38 0.37
CA TRP A 99 1.22 14.57 1.45
C TRP A 99 -0.32 14.61 1.50
N GLN A 100 -0.93 15.74 1.15
CA GLN A 100 -2.39 15.85 1.05
C GLN A 100 -2.95 15.04 -0.12
N ASP A 101 -2.28 15.05 -1.28
CA ASP A 101 -2.71 14.25 -2.42
C ASP A 101 -2.58 12.75 -2.11
N ALA A 102 -1.41 12.30 -1.63
CA ALA A 102 -1.20 10.90 -1.23
C ALA A 102 -2.26 10.42 -0.22
N GLU A 103 -2.55 11.23 0.81
CA GLU A 103 -3.59 10.90 1.80
C GLU A 103 -4.99 10.85 1.17
N SER A 104 -5.32 11.81 0.29
CA SER A 104 -6.61 11.85 -0.41
C SER A 104 -6.83 10.57 -1.22
N GLN A 105 -5.81 10.11 -1.95
CA GLN A 105 -5.87 8.87 -2.72
C GLN A 105 -5.95 7.63 -1.82
N ALA A 106 -5.17 7.59 -0.73
CA ALA A 106 -5.25 6.55 0.28
C ALA A 106 -6.66 6.44 0.88
N ARG A 107 -7.34 7.56 1.14
CA ARG A 107 -8.72 7.57 1.62
C ARG A 107 -9.71 7.09 0.57
N LYS A 108 -9.47 7.33 -0.73
CA LYS A 108 -10.29 6.78 -1.83
C LYS A 108 -10.13 5.27 -1.92
N LEU A 109 -8.90 4.76 -1.79
CA LEU A 109 -8.63 3.31 -1.79
C LEU A 109 -9.52 2.56 -0.79
N LYS A 110 -9.71 3.13 0.41
CA LYS A 110 -10.55 2.57 1.47
C LYS A 110 -12.06 2.59 1.18
N LYS A 111 -12.50 3.37 0.20
CA LYS A 111 -13.91 3.59 -0.13
C LYS A 111 -14.37 2.82 -1.36
N PHE A 112 -13.45 2.29 -2.17
CA PHE A 112 -13.83 1.45 -3.30
C PHE A 112 -14.57 0.22 -2.79
N ASP A 113 -15.75 -0.04 -3.33
CA ASP A 113 -16.49 -1.25 -3.00
C ASP A 113 -15.94 -2.42 -3.81
N ALA A 114 -15.07 -3.19 -3.19
CA ALA A 114 -14.53 -4.38 -3.80
C ALA A 114 -15.62 -5.46 -3.92
N PRO A 115 -15.72 -6.14 -5.08
CA PRO A 115 -16.44 -7.39 -5.21
C PRO A 115 -16.07 -8.36 -4.08
N LYS A 116 -16.99 -9.25 -3.71
CA LYS A 116 -16.82 -10.19 -2.59
C LYS A 116 -15.52 -10.99 -2.70
N GLU A 117 -15.16 -11.35 -3.93
CA GLU A 117 -13.98 -12.13 -4.31
C GLU A 117 -12.66 -11.36 -4.16
N LEU A 118 -12.72 -10.03 -4.06
CA LEU A 118 -11.56 -9.14 -3.92
C LEU A 118 -11.49 -8.46 -2.53
N LYS A 119 -12.27 -8.91 -1.54
CA LYS A 119 -12.22 -8.35 -0.18
C LYS A 119 -10.85 -8.47 0.48
N SER A 120 -10.09 -9.53 0.17
CA SER A 120 -8.71 -9.71 0.63
C SER A 120 -7.77 -8.64 0.04
N VAL A 121 -7.96 -8.28 -1.23
CA VAL A 121 -7.22 -7.19 -1.88
C VAL A 121 -7.60 -5.84 -1.26
N GLN A 122 -8.89 -5.62 -0.99
CA GLN A 122 -9.37 -4.42 -0.30
C GLN A 122 -8.72 -4.26 1.09
N LYS A 123 -8.46 -5.35 1.81
CA LYS A 123 -7.76 -5.32 3.09
C LYS A 123 -6.33 -4.80 2.95
N VAL A 124 -5.61 -5.22 1.90
CA VAL A 124 -4.26 -4.72 1.59
C VAL A 124 -4.31 -3.23 1.27
N TYR A 125 -5.28 -2.76 0.47
CA TYR A 125 -5.42 -1.33 0.19
C TYR A 125 -5.83 -0.50 1.40
N ASN A 126 -6.57 -1.07 2.34
CA ASN A 126 -6.84 -0.41 3.61
C ASN A 126 -5.54 -0.22 4.42
N GLN A 127 -4.67 -1.23 4.46
CA GLN A 127 -3.36 -1.13 5.10
C GLN A 127 -2.48 -0.08 4.43
N VAL A 128 -2.44 -0.03 3.09
CA VAL A 128 -1.77 1.05 2.35
C VAL A 128 -2.27 2.41 2.82
N GLY A 129 -3.59 2.58 2.94
CA GLY A 129 -4.16 3.85 3.38
C GLY A 129 -3.78 4.23 4.81
N ASP A 130 -3.72 3.27 5.72
CA ASP A 130 -3.32 3.50 7.11
C ASP A 130 -1.83 3.85 7.22
N GLU A 131 -0.96 3.16 6.47
CA GLU A 131 0.48 3.44 6.43
C GLU A 131 0.79 4.81 5.80
N VAL A 132 0.07 5.24 4.76
CA VAL A 132 0.22 6.59 4.19
C VAL A 132 -0.12 7.67 5.22
N ILE A 133 -1.22 7.49 5.98
CA ILE A 133 -1.64 8.43 7.03
C ILE A 133 -0.58 8.48 8.15
N LEU A 134 -0.05 7.33 8.53
CA LEU A 134 0.98 7.23 9.56
C LEU A 134 2.28 7.89 9.11
N ALA A 135 2.76 7.58 7.89
CA ALA A 135 3.95 8.18 7.30
C ALA A 135 3.85 9.71 7.29
N LYS A 136 2.72 10.25 6.82
CA LYS A 136 2.46 11.70 6.80
C LYS A 136 2.60 12.30 8.19
N LYS A 137 1.93 11.70 9.18
CA LYS A 137 1.94 12.20 10.55
C LYS A 137 3.37 12.23 11.10
N THR A 138 4.09 11.12 11.00
CA THR A 138 5.47 10.98 11.48
C THR A 138 6.40 11.98 10.79
N TYR A 139 6.24 12.19 9.48
CA TYR A 139 7.03 13.15 8.71
C TYR A 139 6.81 14.60 9.19
N LEU A 140 5.55 15.01 9.31
CA LEU A 140 5.20 16.36 9.74
C LEU A 140 5.62 16.63 11.20
N ASP A 141 5.48 15.63 12.07
CA ASP A 141 6.00 15.70 13.44
C ASP A 141 7.53 15.85 13.45
N GLY A 142 8.24 15.10 12.59
CA GLY A 142 9.69 15.22 12.40
C GLY A 142 10.12 16.60 11.93
N LEU A 143 9.41 17.20 10.96
CA LEU A 143 9.67 18.58 10.52
C LEU A 143 9.45 19.60 11.64
N ASN A 144 8.32 19.49 12.36
CA ASN A 144 7.97 20.41 13.44
C ASN A 144 8.96 20.34 14.60
N GLN A 145 9.39 19.13 14.97
CA GLN A 145 10.33 18.89 16.06
C GLN A 145 11.80 19.00 15.64
N ARG A 146 12.07 19.17 14.34
CA ARG A 146 13.42 19.11 13.75
C ARG A 146 14.14 17.81 14.10
N ASN A 147 13.38 16.72 14.13
CA ASN A 147 13.85 15.40 14.49
C ASN A 147 14.02 14.54 13.24
N MET A 148 15.27 14.34 12.83
CA MET A 148 15.62 13.55 11.65
C MET A 148 15.33 12.06 11.83
N ASP A 149 15.25 11.56 13.07
CA ASP A 149 14.88 10.17 13.33
C ASP A 149 13.42 9.92 12.94
N LEU A 150 12.51 10.86 13.24
CA LEU A 150 11.11 10.80 12.83
C LEU A 150 10.95 10.92 11.31
N ILE A 151 11.75 11.76 10.65
CA ILE A 151 11.75 11.83 9.18
C ILE A 151 12.23 10.51 8.58
N THR A 152 13.23 9.88 9.19
CA THR A 152 13.72 8.54 8.79
C THR A 152 12.67 7.46 9.01
N GLU A 153 11.97 7.50 10.14
CA GLU A 153 10.86 6.58 10.46
C GLU A 153 9.71 6.73 9.47
N SER A 154 9.36 7.95 9.06
CA SER A 154 8.42 8.17 7.96
C SER A 154 8.88 7.48 6.67
N GLY A 155 10.17 7.49 6.36
CA GLY A 155 10.72 6.77 5.21
C GLY A 155 10.49 5.26 5.27
N GLN A 156 10.52 4.68 6.48
CA GLN A 156 10.21 3.26 6.68
C GLN A 156 8.73 2.96 6.39
N HIS A 157 7.81 3.82 6.83
CA HIS A 157 6.39 3.69 6.49
C HIS A 157 6.14 3.80 4.98
N ILE A 158 6.83 4.73 4.29
CA ILE A 158 6.76 4.85 2.83
C ILE A 158 7.23 3.55 2.14
N GLN A 159 8.32 2.94 2.63
CA GLN A 159 8.77 1.66 2.11
C GLN A 159 7.72 0.56 2.31
N THR A 160 7.09 0.49 3.49
CA THR A 160 5.97 -0.43 3.75
C THR A 160 4.83 -0.22 2.75
N VAL A 161 4.48 1.04 2.42
CA VAL A 161 3.48 1.34 1.39
C VAL A 161 3.89 0.77 0.04
N PHE A 162 5.12 0.97 -0.41
CA PHE A 162 5.59 0.43 -1.69
C PHE A 162 5.55 -1.10 -1.72
N ASP A 163 5.96 -1.76 -0.63
CA ASP A 163 5.93 -3.21 -0.52
C ASP A 163 4.49 -3.75 -0.58
N LEU A 164 3.54 -3.09 0.08
CA LEU A 164 2.12 -3.45 0.03
C LEU A 164 1.52 -3.23 -1.37
N LEU A 165 1.88 -2.14 -2.03
CA LEU A 165 1.43 -1.84 -3.40
C LEU A 165 1.98 -2.83 -4.42
N ASP A 166 3.26 -3.20 -4.32
CA ASP A 166 3.88 -4.22 -5.16
C ASP A 166 3.21 -5.59 -4.95
N GLN A 167 2.95 -5.96 -3.70
CA GLN A 167 2.19 -7.17 -3.38
C GLN A 167 0.79 -7.14 -3.99
N ALA A 168 0.02 -6.06 -3.81
CA ALA A 168 -1.31 -5.96 -4.37
C ALA A 168 -1.31 -6.07 -5.91
N LYS A 169 -0.31 -5.48 -6.57
CA LYS A 169 -0.12 -5.59 -8.03
C LYS A 169 0.16 -7.02 -8.48
N LYS A 170 0.88 -7.83 -7.68
CA LYS A 170 1.17 -9.25 -7.97
C LYS A 170 -0.04 -10.16 -7.74
N TRP A 171 -0.82 -9.93 -6.69
CA TRP A 171 -1.93 -10.81 -6.31
C TRP A 171 -3.23 -10.53 -7.07
N MET A 172 -3.46 -9.29 -7.51
CA MET A 172 -4.67 -8.96 -8.27
C MET A 172 -4.82 -9.80 -9.56
N PRO A 173 -3.78 -10.01 -10.40
CA PRO A 173 -3.86 -10.93 -11.54
C PRO A 173 -4.12 -12.40 -11.16
N VAL A 174 -3.55 -12.87 -10.03
CA VAL A 174 -3.71 -14.25 -9.55
C VAL A 174 -5.15 -14.51 -9.10
N LEU A 175 -5.73 -13.60 -8.30
CA LEU A 175 -7.11 -13.70 -7.83
C LEU A 175 -8.15 -13.58 -8.96
N LEU A 176 -7.75 -12.92 -10.06
CA LEU A 176 -8.57 -12.77 -11.26
C LEU A 176 -8.41 -13.91 -12.28
N GLY A 177 -7.71 -14.99 -11.92
CA GLY A 177 -7.54 -16.16 -12.80
C GLY A 177 -6.56 -15.96 -13.96
N ASN A 178 -5.83 -14.83 -13.99
CA ASN A 178 -4.87 -14.49 -15.04
C ASN A 178 -3.40 -14.84 -14.68
N GLY A 179 -3.17 -15.46 -13.52
CA GLY A 179 -1.83 -15.81 -13.03
C GLY A 179 -1.46 -17.25 -13.36
N HIS A 180 -0.57 -17.45 -14.34
CA HIS A 180 0.23 -18.68 -14.41
C HIS A 180 1.21 -18.67 -13.23
N TYR A 181 1.23 -19.75 -12.44
CA TYR A 181 2.31 -20.02 -11.49
C TYR A 181 3.62 -20.16 -12.27
N VAL A 182 4.62 -19.33 -11.96
CA VAL A 182 6.02 -19.56 -12.35
C VAL A 182 6.85 -19.64 -11.09
#